data_AF-A0A432T9X2-F1
#
_entry.id   AF-A0A432T9X2-F1
#
_cell.length_a   1.000
_cell.length_b   1.000
_cell.length_c   1.000
_cell.angle_alpha   90.00
_cell.angle_beta   90.00
_cell.angle_gamma   90.00
#
_symmetry.space_group_name_H-M   'P 1'
#
loop_
_entity.id
_entity.type
_entity.pdbx_description
1 polymer ?
#
loop_
_entity_poly.entity_id
_entity_poly.type
_entity_poly.pdbx_seq_one_letter_code
_entity_poly.pdbx_strand_id
1 'polypeptide(L)'
;MNKILQMLRLQQELNDATNGEGWENGVTKNGKLIDWKRCTYLECAELIESYPWKHWKNIDAEPDYDNIKIEAVDIWHFIMSQGLETYKIKGLGGIEDLADTITALPNFSAFQKGVAPKAKDHYAQIEVVETLMKKLFCDASIEEVLASFIDVAIQSGLDLDALYKLYIGKNILNQFRQDHGYKEGNYIKLWNGEEDNVTMQRILEEEKEITPELLYRKLEEAYPAS
;
A
#
# COMPACT_ATOMS: atom_id res chain seq x y z
N MET A 1 5.15 15.55 13.59
CA MET A 1 5.94 14.47 12.98
C MET A 1 5.48 14.33 11.52
N ASN A 2 6.41 14.32 10.55
CA ASN A 2 6.05 14.18 9.14
C ASN A 2 5.73 12.69 8.86
N LYS A 3 4.44 12.35 8.72
CA LYS A 3 3.97 10.97 8.49
C LYS A 3 4.50 10.38 7.19
N ILE A 4 4.61 11.18 6.12
CA ILE A 4 5.17 10.73 4.84
C ILE A 4 6.63 10.32 5.00
N LEU A 5 7.45 11.16 5.63
CA LEU A 5 8.87 10.86 5.88
C LEU A 5 9.04 9.56 6.66
N GLN A 6 8.19 9.35 7.68
CA GLN A 6 8.25 8.11 8.46
C GLN A 6 7.86 6.89 7.63
N MET A 7 6.80 6.96 6.82
CA MET A 7 6.41 5.85 5.95
C MET A 7 7.50 5.51 4.95
N LEU A 8 8.14 6.50 4.32
CA LEU A 8 9.24 6.28 3.38
C LEU A 8 10.45 5.61 4.05
N ARG A 9 10.81 6.00 5.27
CA ARG A 9 11.90 5.34 6.02
C ARG A 9 11.57 3.88 6.33
N LEU A 10 10.35 3.61 6.80
CA LEU A 10 9.88 2.25 7.02
C LEU A 10 9.81 1.43 5.72
N GLN A 11 9.50 2.08 4.59
CA GLN A 11 9.49 1.41 3.28
C GLN A 11 10.90 1.06 2.84
N GLN A 12 11.87 1.95 3.04
CA GLN A 12 13.28 1.67 2.78
C GLN A 12 13.76 0.48 3.63
N GLU A 13 13.51 0.50 4.94
CA GLU A 13 13.87 -0.59 5.86
C GLU A 13 13.25 -1.92 5.43
N LEU A 14 11.95 -1.93 5.11
CA LEU A 14 11.25 -3.13 4.63
C LEU A 14 11.82 -3.64 3.30
N ASN A 15 12.13 -2.74 2.37
CA ASN A 15 12.71 -3.11 1.07
C ASN A 15 14.13 -3.63 1.23
N ASP A 16 14.95 -3.06 2.11
CA ASP A 16 16.31 -3.54 2.40
C ASP A 16 16.26 -4.94 3.04
N ALA A 17 15.36 -5.16 4.01
CA ALA A 17 15.16 -6.48 4.61
C ALA A 17 14.68 -7.51 3.58
N THR A 18 13.69 -7.13 2.75
CA THR A 18 13.05 -8.02 1.78
C THR A 18 13.98 -8.30 0.60
N ASN A 19 14.47 -7.26 -0.06
CA ASN A 19 15.17 -7.36 -1.33
C ASN A 19 16.68 -7.31 -1.19
N GLY A 20 17.23 -6.90 -0.03
CA GLY A 20 18.65 -6.64 0.16
C GLY A 20 19.04 -5.21 -0.18
N GLU A 21 20.05 -4.68 0.51
CA GLU A 21 20.58 -3.34 0.24
C GLU A 21 20.98 -3.18 -1.25
N GLY A 22 20.67 -2.02 -1.82
CA GLY A 22 20.92 -1.75 -3.24
C GLY A 22 19.84 -2.31 -4.18
N TRP A 23 18.66 -2.68 -3.66
CA TRP A 23 17.50 -3.10 -4.43
C TRP A 23 17.04 -2.06 -5.45
N GLU A 24 17.37 -0.78 -5.24
CA GLU A 24 17.08 0.33 -6.16
C GLU A 24 17.78 0.15 -7.53
N ASN A 25 18.74 -0.78 -7.64
CA ASN A 25 19.33 -1.18 -8.91
C ASN A 25 18.43 -2.13 -9.73
N GLY A 26 17.20 -2.41 -9.26
CA GLY A 26 16.18 -3.17 -9.98
C GLY A 26 16.29 -4.69 -9.84
N VAL A 27 17.13 -5.20 -8.93
CA VAL A 27 17.34 -6.64 -8.72
C VAL A 27 17.46 -6.95 -7.23
N THR A 28 16.78 -8.00 -6.77
CA THR A 28 16.89 -8.47 -5.38
C THR A 28 18.22 -9.21 -5.14
N LYS A 29 18.58 -9.41 -3.86
CA LYS A 29 19.69 -10.26 -3.38
C LYS A 29 19.62 -11.71 -3.86
N ASN A 30 18.47 -12.16 -4.36
CA ASN A 30 18.26 -13.49 -4.94
C ASN A 30 18.23 -13.48 -6.48
N GLY A 31 18.57 -12.36 -7.13
CA GLY A 31 18.65 -12.25 -8.59
C GLY A 31 17.30 -12.08 -9.30
N LYS A 32 16.23 -11.76 -8.59
CA LYS A 32 14.91 -11.49 -9.20
C LYS A 32 14.82 -10.03 -9.62
N LEU A 33 14.33 -9.79 -10.84
CA LEU A 33 14.02 -8.44 -11.30
C LEU A 33 12.89 -7.84 -10.49
N ILE A 34 13.06 -6.57 -10.12
CA ILE A 34 12.06 -5.75 -9.44
C ILE A 34 11.38 -4.89 -10.49
N ASP A 35 10.04 -4.85 -10.47
CA ASP A 35 9.24 -4.00 -11.36
C ASP A 35 8.11 -3.39 -10.52
N TRP A 36 8.39 -2.24 -9.90
CA TRP A 36 7.42 -1.58 -9.02
C TRP A 36 6.16 -1.17 -9.76
N LYS A 37 6.28 -0.76 -11.02
CA LYS A 37 5.14 -0.48 -11.89
C LYS A 37 4.24 -1.71 -12.01
N ARG A 38 4.82 -2.91 -12.20
CA ARG A 38 4.08 -4.17 -12.22
C ARG A 38 3.39 -4.46 -10.92
N CYS A 39 4.07 -4.28 -9.79
CA CYS A 39 3.43 -4.44 -8.49
C CYS A 39 2.23 -3.50 -8.37
N THR A 40 2.41 -2.21 -8.64
CA THR A 40 1.33 -1.22 -8.53
C THR A 40 0.11 -1.53 -9.39
N TYR A 41 0.26 -1.87 -10.67
CA TYR A 41 -0.93 -2.12 -11.51
C TYR A 41 -1.63 -3.44 -11.17
N LEU A 42 -0.94 -4.42 -10.57
CA LEU A 42 -1.57 -5.65 -10.09
C LEU A 42 -2.43 -5.34 -8.86
N GLU A 43 -1.92 -4.54 -7.91
CA GLU A 43 -2.72 -4.09 -6.77
C GLU A 43 -3.88 -3.17 -7.18
N CYS A 44 -3.72 -2.37 -8.23
CA CYS A 44 -4.86 -1.65 -8.82
C CYS A 44 -5.95 -2.61 -9.30
N ALA A 45 -5.59 -3.77 -9.86
CA ALA A 45 -6.56 -4.75 -10.29
C ALA A 45 -7.24 -5.45 -9.09
N GLU A 46 -6.50 -5.76 -8.02
CA GLU A 46 -7.07 -6.28 -6.77
C GLU A 46 -8.04 -5.28 -6.11
N LEU A 47 -7.69 -3.99 -6.13
CA LEU A 47 -8.57 -2.91 -5.68
C LEU A 47 -9.86 -2.87 -6.52
N ILE A 48 -9.75 -2.91 -7.86
CA ILE A 48 -10.93 -2.92 -8.75
C ILE A 48 -11.80 -4.16 -8.52
N GLU A 49 -11.21 -5.33 -8.27
CA GLU A 49 -11.92 -6.57 -7.95
C GLU A 49 -12.76 -6.48 -6.67
N SER A 50 -12.46 -5.51 -5.79
CA SER A 50 -13.24 -5.25 -4.58
C SER A 50 -14.56 -4.48 -4.84
N TYR A 51 -14.80 -4.02 -6.07
CA TYR A 51 -16.06 -3.42 -6.50
C TYR A 51 -16.93 -4.41 -7.31
N PRO A 52 -18.27 -4.26 -7.30
CA PRO A 52 -19.19 -5.08 -8.08
C PRO A 52 -19.23 -4.68 -9.58
N TRP A 53 -18.08 -4.68 -10.25
CA TRP A 53 -17.94 -4.22 -11.64
C TRP A 53 -18.38 -5.25 -12.69
N LYS A 54 -18.43 -6.53 -12.31
CA LYS A 54 -18.71 -7.64 -13.24
C LYS A 54 -20.18 -7.65 -13.64
N HIS A 55 -20.45 -7.15 -14.85
CA HIS A 55 -21.80 -7.15 -15.43
C HIS A 55 -22.40 -8.56 -15.67
N TRP A 56 -21.63 -9.65 -15.50
CA TRP A 56 -22.06 -11.04 -15.71
C TRP A 56 -22.02 -11.93 -14.45
N LYS A 57 -21.59 -11.41 -13.28
CA LYS A 57 -21.43 -12.19 -12.04
C LYS A 57 -21.67 -11.32 -10.81
N ASN A 58 -22.51 -11.78 -9.89
CA ASN A 58 -22.77 -11.13 -8.59
C ASN A 58 -23.15 -9.63 -8.72
N ILE A 59 -24.07 -9.32 -9.63
CA ILE A 59 -24.45 -7.94 -9.98
C ILE A 59 -25.06 -7.14 -8.83
N ASP A 60 -25.61 -7.81 -7.81
CA ASP A 60 -26.20 -7.20 -6.61
C ASP A 60 -25.22 -7.20 -5.41
N ALA A 61 -23.94 -7.49 -5.63
CA ALA A 61 -22.93 -7.42 -4.57
C ALA A 61 -22.65 -5.96 -4.18
N GLU A 62 -22.28 -5.77 -2.92
CA GLU A 62 -21.79 -4.48 -2.42
C GLU A 62 -20.25 -4.46 -2.49
N PRO A 63 -19.61 -3.28 -2.61
CA PRO A 63 -18.17 -3.18 -2.54
C PRO A 63 -17.60 -3.60 -1.18
N ASP A 64 -16.45 -4.26 -1.22
CA ASP A 64 -15.65 -4.55 -0.03
C ASP A 64 -14.74 -3.35 0.29
N TYR A 65 -15.29 -2.38 1.02
CA TYR A 65 -14.56 -1.16 1.40
C TYR A 65 -13.38 -1.40 2.32
N ASP A 66 -13.37 -2.51 3.06
CA ASP A 66 -12.24 -2.82 3.93
C ASP A 66 -11.09 -3.39 3.10
N ASN A 67 -11.37 -4.21 2.09
CA ASN A 67 -10.35 -4.62 1.14
C ASN A 67 -9.86 -3.47 0.24
N ILE A 68 -10.76 -2.59 -0.24
CA ILE A 68 -10.39 -1.39 -1.03
C ILE A 68 -9.31 -0.55 -0.32
N LYS A 69 -9.45 -0.35 1.00
CA LYS A 69 -8.46 0.38 1.80
C LYS A 69 -7.13 -0.36 1.89
N ILE A 70 -7.16 -1.70 1.99
CA ILE A 70 -5.96 -2.52 2.05
C ILE A 70 -5.20 -2.47 0.73
N GLU A 71 -5.88 -2.62 -0.40
CA GLU A 71 -5.20 -2.56 -1.70
C GLU A 71 -4.69 -1.15 -2.01
N ALA A 72 -5.39 -0.11 -1.56
CA ALA A 72 -4.84 1.26 -1.62
C ALA A 72 -3.54 1.39 -0.80
N VAL A 73 -3.42 0.72 0.35
CA VAL A 73 -2.18 0.69 1.13
C VAL A 73 -1.08 -0.11 0.43
N ASP A 74 -1.41 -1.20 -0.27
CA ASP A 74 -0.43 -2.00 -1.02
C ASP A 74 0.10 -1.24 -2.25
N ILE A 75 -0.79 -0.57 -2.99
CA ILE A 75 -0.43 0.42 -4.02
C ILE A 75 0.56 1.45 -3.45
N TRP A 76 0.32 1.95 -2.23
CA TRP A 76 1.19 2.95 -1.60
C TRP A 76 2.61 2.42 -1.33
N HIS A 77 2.74 1.19 -0.83
CA HIS A 77 4.05 0.56 -0.61
C HIS A 77 4.86 0.55 -1.91
N PHE A 78 4.23 0.17 -3.01
CA PHE A 78 4.92 0.05 -4.30
C PHE A 78 5.23 1.40 -4.94
N ILE A 79 4.34 2.39 -4.84
CA ILE A 79 4.60 3.74 -5.35
C ILE A 79 5.71 4.44 -4.55
N MET A 80 5.74 4.28 -3.22
CA MET A 80 6.85 4.78 -2.40
C MET A 80 8.17 4.12 -2.80
N SER A 81 8.16 2.80 -3.02
CA SER A 81 9.33 2.05 -3.48
C SER A 81 9.83 2.54 -4.84
N GLN A 82 8.92 2.79 -5.79
CA GLN A 82 9.26 3.40 -7.09
C GLN A 82 9.83 4.82 -6.92
N GLY A 83 9.29 5.61 -5.98
CA GLY A 83 9.78 6.95 -5.67
C GLY A 83 11.22 6.93 -5.14
N LEU A 84 11.49 6.09 -4.15
CA LEU A 84 12.82 5.87 -3.58
C LEU A 84 13.83 5.42 -4.64
N GLU A 85 13.46 4.43 -5.46
CA GLU A 85 14.27 3.97 -6.60
C GLU A 85 14.57 5.12 -7.57
N THR A 86 13.54 5.86 -7.98
CA THR A 86 13.67 6.96 -8.96
C THR A 86 14.60 8.05 -8.43
N TYR A 87 14.45 8.46 -7.17
CA TYR A 87 15.28 9.49 -6.55
C TYR A 87 16.73 9.05 -6.46
N LYS A 88 16.96 7.78 -6.07
CA LYS A 88 18.30 7.20 -6.00
C LYS A 88 18.98 7.15 -7.37
N ILE A 89 18.31 6.59 -8.38
CA ILE A 89 18.87 6.36 -9.72
C ILE A 89 19.08 7.66 -10.49
N LYS A 90 18.16 8.62 -10.35
CA LYS A 90 18.26 9.92 -11.05
C LYS A 90 19.03 10.97 -10.26
N GLY A 91 19.45 10.69 -9.02
CA GLY A 91 20.18 11.62 -8.17
C GLY A 91 19.36 12.86 -7.79
N LEU A 92 18.07 12.68 -7.48
CA LEU A 92 17.13 13.79 -7.21
C LEU A 92 17.16 14.27 -5.75
N GLY A 93 17.85 13.56 -4.86
CA GLY A 93 17.90 13.84 -3.43
C GLY A 93 17.79 12.58 -2.58
N GLY A 94 17.62 12.78 -1.27
CA GLY A 94 17.38 11.73 -0.28
C GLY A 94 15.89 11.51 0.00
N ILE A 95 15.63 10.73 1.05
CA ILE A 95 14.26 10.39 1.49
C ILE A 95 13.51 11.64 1.94
N GLU A 96 14.21 12.58 2.58
CA GLU A 96 13.67 13.87 3.00
C GLU A 96 13.18 14.70 1.81
N ASP A 97 13.94 14.76 0.71
CA ASP A 97 13.56 15.50 -0.50
C ASP A 97 12.33 14.90 -1.19
N LEU A 98 12.21 13.56 -1.19
CA LEU A 98 11.02 12.87 -1.67
C LEU A 98 9.80 13.16 -0.77
N ALA A 99 9.98 13.15 0.55
CA ALA A 99 8.92 13.50 1.49
C ALA A 99 8.43 14.94 1.26
N ASP A 100 9.36 15.88 1.10
CA ASP A 100 9.04 17.28 0.82
C ASP A 100 8.28 17.42 -0.51
N THR A 101 8.70 16.70 -1.54
CA THR A 101 8.03 16.67 -2.84
C THR A 101 6.59 16.16 -2.73
N ILE A 102 6.36 15.06 -2.01
CA ILE A 102 5.01 14.52 -1.77
C ILE A 102 4.14 15.53 -1.02
N THR A 103 4.67 16.17 0.02
CA THR A 103 3.92 17.15 0.81
C THR A 103 3.62 18.44 0.04
N ALA A 104 4.39 18.73 -1.01
CA ALA A 104 4.20 19.88 -1.89
C ALA A 104 3.20 19.61 -3.04
N LEU A 105 2.70 18.37 -3.19
CA LEU A 105 1.74 18.05 -4.26
C LEU A 105 0.44 18.86 -4.10
N PRO A 106 -0.17 19.34 -5.21
CA PRO A 106 -1.33 20.23 -5.14
C PRO A 106 -2.52 19.66 -4.37
N ASN A 107 -2.76 18.35 -4.47
CA ASN A 107 -3.85 17.64 -3.81
C ASN A 107 -3.50 17.14 -2.40
N PHE A 108 -2.26 17.31 -1.93
CA PHE A 108 -1.87 16.90 -0.58
C PHE A 108 -2.65 17.62 0.51
N SER A 109 -2.98 18.90 0.31
CA SER A 109 -3.78 19.67 1.27
C SER A 109 -5.21 19.12 1.44
N ALA A 110 -5.78 18.49 0.40
CA ALA A 110 -7.07 17.80 0.50
C ALA A 110 -6.92 16.48 1.28
N PHE A 111 -5.81 15.77 1.03
CA PHE A 111 -5.48 14.51 1.71
C PHE A 111 -5.35 14.67 3.24
N GLN A 112 -4.90 15.84 3.71
CA GLN A 112 -4.79 16.15 5.14
C GLN A 112 -6.11 16.54 5.82
N LYS A 113 -7.09 17.04 5.08
CA LYS A 113 -8.32 17.63 5.65
C LYS A 113 -9.39 16.60 6.02
N GLY A 114 -9.11 15.31 5.83
CA GLY A 114 -10.08 14.24 6.02
C GLY A 114 -10.89 13.97 4.75
N VAL A 115 -11.35 12.72 4.61
CA VAL A 115 -12.21 12.31 3.50
C VAL A 115 -13.67 12.45 3.92
N ALA A 116 -14.46 13.23 3.18
CA ALA A 116 -15.91 13.22 3.33
C ALA A 116 -16.48 11.91 2.78
N PRO A 117 -17.56 11.34 3.36
CA PRO A 117 -18.21 10.15 2.83
C PRO A 117 -18.51 10.34 1.33
N LYS A 118 -17.88 9.54 0.48
CA LYS A 118 -18.08 9.64 -0.97
C LYS A 118 -19.46 9.10 -1.36
N ALA A 119 -19.97 9.63 -2.47
CA ALA A 119 -21.17 9.15 -3.14
C ALA A 119 -21.02 7.67 -3.55
N LYS A 120 -22.13 6.93 -3.60
CA LYS A 120 -22.22 5.49 -3.91
C LYS A 120 -21.90 5.13 -5.38
N ASP A 121 -21.09 5.91 -6.07
CA ASP A 121 -20.77 5.68 -7.49
C ASP A 121 -19.44 4.93 -7.63
N HIS A 122 -19.53 3.60 -7.64
CA HIS A 122 -18.36 2.72 -7.72
C HIS A 122 -17.67 2.77 -9.09
N TYR A 123 -18.38 3.18 -10.16
CA TYR A 123 -17.76 3.31 -11.48
C TYR A 123 -16.85 4.54 -11.52
N ALA A 124 -17.31 5.68 -10.98
CA ALA A 124 -16.46 6.86 -10.84
C ALA A 124 -15.23 6.58 -9.95
N GLN A 125 -15.36 5.71 -8.95
CA GLN A 125 -14.24 5.26 -8.10
C GLN A 125 -13.24 4.40 -8.89
N ILE A 126 -13.72 3.46 -9.69
CA ILE A 126 -12.88 2.64 -10.58
C ILE A 126 -12.11 3.51 -11.59
N GLU A 127 -12.76 4.52 -12.20
CA GLU A 127 -12.11 5.42 -13.17
C GLU A 127 -10.91 6.18 -12.57
N VAL A 128 -10.93 6.48 -11.26
CA VAL A 128 -9.78 7.09 -10.56
C VAL A 128 -8.60 6.12 -10.50
N VAL A 129 -8.86 4.83 -10.24
CA VAL A 129 -7.82 3.78 -10.23
C VAL A 129 -7.27 3.54 -11.64
N GLU A 130 -8.16 3.51 -12.64
CA GLU A 130 -7.75 3.38 -14.05
C GLU A 130 -6.91 4.60 -14.52
N THR A 131 -7.18 5.79 -13.98
CA THR A 131 -6.37 6.99 -14.23
C THR A 131 -4.94 6.80 -13.70
N LEU A 132 -4.77 6.25 -12.50
CA LEU A 132 -3.44 5.88 -11.97
C LEU A 132 -2.78 4.84 -12.89
N MET A 133 -3.49 3.78 -13.28
CA MET A 133 -2.95 2.77 -14.19
C MET A 133 -2.50 3.39 -15.52
N LYS A 134 -3.30 4.28 -16.10
CA LYS A 134 -2.91 5.01 -17.33
C LYS A 134 -1.61 5.78 -17.14
N LYS A 135 -1.43 6.49 -16.02
CA LYS A 135 -0.19 7.23 -15.71
C LYS A 135 1.02 6.29 -15.64
N LEU A 136 0.86 5.09 -15.07
CA LEU A 136 1.92 4.08 -15.02
C LEU A 136 2.39 3.62 -16.42
N PHE A 137 1.48 3.57 -17.42
CA PHE A 137 1.81 3.10 -18.77
C PHE A 137 2.20 4.20 -19.76
N CYS A 138 1.96 5.47 -19.44
CA CYS A 138 2.20 6.60 -20.35
C CYS A 138 3.41 7.47 -19.95
N ASP A 139 4.43 6.88 -19.33
CA ASP A 139 5.69 7.54 -18.94
C ASP A 139 5.49 8.82 -18.12
N ALA A 140 4.47 8.86 -17.27
CA ALA A 140 4.21 9.98 -16.37
C ALA A 140 5.37 10.18 -15.39
N SER A 141 5.56 11.41 -14.91
CA SER A 141 6.55 11.69 -13.87
C SER A 141 6.18 11.01 -12.55
N ILE A 142 7.16 10.82 -11.66
CA ILE A 142 6.90 10.21 -10.35
C ILE A 142 5.93 11.07 -9.53
N GLU A 143 6.02 12.39 -9.65
CA GLU A 143 5.13 13.35 -9.01
C GLU A 143 3.70 13.23 -9.52
N GLU A 144 3.50 12.99 -10.82
CA GLU A 144 2.18 12.73 -11.39
C GLU A 144 1.58 11.40 -10.88
N VAL A 145 2.41 10.36 -10.74
CA VAL A 145 1.99 9.07 -10.17
C VAL A 145 1.62 9.22 -8.69
N LEU A 146 2.45 9.93 -7.91
CA LEU A 146 2.18 10.23 -6.50
C LEU A 146 0.92 11.06 -6.31
N ALA A 147 0.69 12.08 -7.15
CA ALA A 147 -0.54 12.87 -7.12
C ALA A 147 -1.76 11.99 -7.45
N SER A 148 -1.67 11.14 -8.48
CA SER A 148 -2.76 10.23 -8.84
C SER A 148 -3.05 9.21 -7.75
N PHE A 149 -2.03 8.78 -6.99
CA PHE A 149 -2.22 7.93 -5.83
C PHE A 149 -3.01 8.64 -4.72
N ILE A 150 -2.72 9.91 -4.43
CA ILE A 150 -3.47 10.67 -3.42
C ILE A 150 -4.97 10.68 -3.77
N ASP A 151 -5.31 10.80 -5.05
CA ASP A 151 -6.70 10.72 -5.50
C ASP A 151 -7.30 9.32 -5.26
N VAL A 152 -6.52 8.26 -5.49
CA VAL A 152 -6.90 6.86 -5.15
C VAL A 152 -7.08 6.67 -3.63
N ALA A 153 -6.20 7.21 -2.80
CA ALA A 153 -6.32 7.12 -1.34
C ALA A 153 -7.60 7.81 -0.87
N ILE A 154 -7.82 9.06 -1.29
CA ILE A 154 -9.02 9.83 -0.95
C ILE A 154 -10.28 9.12 -1.46
N GLN A 155 -10.27 8.50 -2.64
CA GLN A 155 -11.43 7.76 -3.14
C GLN A 155 -11.74 6.48 -2.37
N SER A 156 -10.68 5.83 -1.88
CA SER A 156 -10.75 4.62 -1.06
C SER A 156 -11.19 4.90 0.38
N GLY A 157 -11.51 6.16 0.72
CA GLY A 157 -11.90 6.54 2.08
C GLY A 157 -10.72 6.76 3.03
N LEU A 158 -9.51 6.95 2.50
CA LEU A 158 -8.30 7.16 3.29
C LEU A 158 -7.87 8.62 3.23
N ASP A 159 -7.82 9.26 4.40
CA ASP A 159 -7.02 10.48 4.59
C ASP A 159 -5.60 10.09 5.01
N LEU A 160 -4.73 11.09 5.20
CA LEU A 160 -3.34 10.86 5.62
C LEU A 160 -3.24 10.08 6.94
N ASP A 161 -4.18 10.27 7.85
CA ASP A 161 -4.14 9.68 9.19
C ASP A 161 -4.55 8.20 9.15
N ALA A 162 -5.63 7.91 8.42
CA ALA A 162 -6.11 6.56 8.15
C ALA A 162 -5.11 5.76 7.30
N LEU A 163 -4.57 6.35 6.23
CA LEU A 163 -3.53 5.71 5.41
C LEU A 163 -2.32 5.38 6.28
N TYR A 164 -1.84 6.34 7.07
CA TYR A 164 -0.69 6.13 7.94
C TYR A 164 -0.92 4.98 8.92
N LYS A 165 -2.07 4.93 9.61
CA LYS A 165 -2.36 3.85 10.58
C LYS A 165 -2.37 2.48 9.90
N LEU A 166 -3.06 2.34 8.77
CA LEU A 166 -3.13 1.08 8.04
C LEU A 166 -1.80 0.69 7.41
N TYR A 167 -1.04 1.66 6.90
CA TYR A 167 0.30 1.44 6.37
C TYR A 167 1.23 0.86 7.42
N ILE A 168 1.28 1.43 8.63
CA ILE A 168 2.12 0.89 9.71
C ILE A 168 1.74 -0.57 10.00
N GLY A 169 0.44 -0.86 10.10
CA GLY A 169 -0.02 -2.22 10.30
C GLY A 169 0.42 -3.18 9.19
N LYS A 170 0.22 -2.77 7.93
CA LYS A 170 0.53 -3.60 6.76
C LYS A 170 2.03 -3.76 6.55
N ASN A 171 2.84 -2.76 6.89
CA ASN A 171 4.29 -2.83 6.89
C ASN A 171 4.78 -3.90 7.88
N ILE A 172 4.22 -3.92 9.10
CA ILE A 172 4.52 -4.94 10.11
C ILE A 172 4.05 -6.33 9.66
N LEU A 173 2.85 -6.45 9.08
CA LEU A 173 2.37 -7.71 8.52
C LEU A 173 3.26 -8.21 7.36
N ASN A 174 3.77 -7.31 6.52
CA ASN A 174 4.69 -7.65 5.45
C ASN A 174 6.04 -8.15 5.99
N GLN A 175 6.56 -7.53 7.05
CA GLN A 175 7.74 -8.06 7.75
C GLN A 175 7.46 -9.44 8.36
N PHE A 176 6.32 -9.59 9.05
CA PHE A 176 5.86 -10.86 9.61
C PHE A 176 5.80 -11.98 8.57
N ARG A 177 5.24 -11.71 7.38
CA ARG A 177 5.22 -12.64 6.25
C ARG A 177 6.64 -13.11 5.89
N GLN A 178 7.58 -12.19 5.76
CA GLN A 178 8.96 -12.53 5.43
C GLN A 178 9.62 -13.41 6.49
N ASP A 179 9.40 -13.12 7.77
CA ASP A 179 9.94 -13.89 8.89
C ASP A 179 9.34 -15.31 8.99
N HIS A 180 8.14 -15.51 8.42
CA HIS A 180 7.40 -16.77 8.42
C HIS A 180 7.41 -17.51 7.08
N GLY A 181 8.39 -17.23 6.22
CA GLY A 181 8.68 -18.05 5.05
C GLY A 181 7.89 -17.71 3.79
N TYR A 182 7.48 -16.45 3.61
CA TYR A 182 6.74 -16.01 2.42
C TYR A 182 7.53 -16.19 1.13
N LYS A 183 8.85 -15.98 1.15
CA LYS A 183 9.71 -16.19 -0.02
C LYS A 183 9.87 -17.66 -0.36
N GLU A 184 9.92 -18.50 0.66
CA GLU A 184 10.08 -19.95 0.55
C GLU A 184 8.76 -20.64 0.18
N GLY A 185 7.64 -19.91 0.25
CA GLY A 185 6.30 -20.43 -0.05
C GLY A 185 5.69 -21.24 1.10
N ASN A 186 6.24 -21.14 2.30
CA ASN A 186 5.77 -21.87 3.49
C ASN A 186 4.76 -21.06 4.31
N TYR A 187 4.65 -19.76 4.06
CA TYR A 187 3.73 -18.89 4.78
C TYR A 187 2.26 -19.22 4.50
N ILE A 188 1.46 -19.25 5.56
CA ILE A 188 0.01 -19.43 5.46
C ILE A 188 -0.66 -18.05 5.39
N LYS A 189 -1.22 -17.68 4.22
CA LYS A 189 -1.95 -16.40 4.07
C LYS A 189 -3.38 -16.44 4.65
N LEU A 190 -4.00 -17.61 4.68
CA LEU A 190 -5.36 -17.80 5.20
C LEU A 190 -5.33 -18.32 6.64
N TRP A 191 -5.62 -17.44 7.59
CA TRP A 191 -5.63 -17.74 9.02
C TRP A 191 -7.05 -18.08 9.44
N ASN A 192 -7.28 -19.34 9.81
CA ASN A 192 -8.60 -19.84 10.25
C ASN A 192 -9.75 -19.56 9.26
N GLY A 193 -9.45 -19.49 7.96
CA GLY A 193 -10.43 -19.26 6.89
C GLY A 193 -10.57 -17.82 6.41
N GLU A 194 -9.84 -16.86 7.01
CA GLU A 194 -9.81 -15.45 6.60
C GLU A 194 -8.39 -15.05 6.16
N GLU A 195 -8.24 -14.04 5.31
CA GLU A 195 -6.91 -13.52 4.98
C GLU A 195 -6.25 -12.84 6.19
N ASP A 196 -4.94 -12.97 6.30
CA ASP A 196 -4.10 -12.33 7.34
C ASP A 196 -4.33 -10.80 7.47
N ASN A 197 -4.59 -10.11 6.36
CA ASN A 197 -4.96 -8.70 6.32
C ASN A 197 -6.20 -8.40 7.19
N VAL A 198 -7.21 -9.26 7.19
CA VAL A 198 -8.44 -9.11 7.98
C VAL A 198 -8.12 -9.23 9.47
N THR A 199 -7.26 -10.17 9.85
CA THR A 199 -6.81 -10.33 11.23
C THR A 199 -6.04 -9.10 11.70
N MET A 200 -5.13 -8.57 10.87
CA MET A 200 -4.40 -7.35 11.16
C MET A 200 -5.36 -6.15 11.36
N GLN A 201 -6.35 -5.97 10.48
CA GLN A 201 -7.35 -4.89 10.62
C GLN A 201 -8.10 -5.01 11.94
N ARG A 202 -8.58 -6.21 12.29
CA ARG A 202 -9.27 -6.48 13.56
C ARG A 202 -8.42 -6.09 14.77
N ILE A 203 -7.13 -6.46 14.78
CA ILE A 203 -6.21 -6.08 15.85
C ILE A 203 -6.06 -4.56 15.95
N LEU A 204 -5.95 -3.86 14.82
CA LEU A 204 -5.83 -2.40 14.78
C LEU A 204 -7.10 -1.66 15.23
N GLU A 205 -8.26 -2.30 15.12
CA GLU A 205 -9.55 -1.76 15.56
C GLU A 205 -9.80 -1.98 17.06
N GLU A 206 -9.44 -3.16 17.57
CA GLU A 206 -9.61 -3.53 18.97
C GLU A 206 -8.66 -2.77 19.90
N GLU A 207 -7.44 -2.47 19.44
CA GLU A 207 -6.39 -1.85 20.24
C GLU A 207 -6.33 -0.33 20.05
N LYS A 208 -6.58 0.41 21.14
CA LYS A 208 -6.54 1.89 21.13
C LYS A 208 -5.13 2.45 20.95
N GLU A 209 -4.13 1.76 21.50
CA GLU A 209 -2.71 2.14 21.44
C GLU A 209 -1.89 0.94 20.97
N ILE A 210 -1.76 0.80 19.66
CA ILE A 210 -0.97 -0.28 19.04
C ILE A 210 0.47 0.19 18.81
N THR A 211 1.45 -0.53 19.36
CA THR A 211 2.87 -0.37 18.99
C THR A 211 3.27 -1.42 17.96
N PRO A 212 4.36 -1.22 17.19
CA PRO A 212 4.83 -2.23 16.25
C PRO A 212 5.10 -3.59 16.89
N GLU A 213 5.71 -3.62 18.06
CA GLU A 213 6.02 -4.84 18.82
C GLU A 213 4.75 -5.52 19.31
N LEU A 214 3.77 -4.73 19.77
CA LEU A 214 2.49 -5.26 20.22
C LEU A 214 1.70 -5.87 19.06
N LEU A 215 1.67 -5.20 17.89
CA LEU A 215 1.02 -5.74 16.70
C LEU A 215 1.70 -7.02 16.25
N TYR A 216 3.02 -7.03 16.14
CA TYR A 216 3.77 -8.22 15.72
C TYR A 216 3.48 -9.41 16.64
N ARG A 217 3.49 -9.20 17.97
CA ARG A 217 3.14 -10.25 18.94
C ARG A 217 1.70 -10.74 18.78
N LYS A 218 0.73 -9.87 18.51
CA LYS A 218 -0.65 -10.29 18.27
C LYS A 218 -0.83 -11.06 16.95
N LEU A 219 -0.03 -10.72 15.93
CA LEU A 219 0.05 -11.49 14.70
C LEU A 219 0.61 -12.90 14.97
N GLU A 220 1.68 -13.02 15.77
CA GLU A 220 2.20 -14.32 16.24
C GLU A 220 1.14 -15.14 16.97
N GLU A 221 0.40 -14.52 17.90
CA GLU A 221 -0.67 -15.19 18.66
C GLU A 221 -1.81 -15.70 17.78
N ALA A 222 -2.07 -15.02 16.66
CA ALA A 222 -3.14 -15.39 15.72
C ALA A 222 -2.66 -16.32 14.58
N TYR A 223 -1.35 -16.41 14.35
CA TYR A 223 -0.80 -17.19 13.24
C TYR A 223 -1.07 -18.69 13.46
N PRO A 224 -1.60 -19.41 12.45
CA PRO A 224 -1.88 -20.83 12.60
C PRO A 224 -0.62 -21.64 12.90
N ALA A 225 -0.72 -22.52 13.90
CA ALA A 225 0.30 -23.54 14.11
C ALA A 225 0.38 -24.45 12.87
N SER A 226 1.60 -24.74 12.43
CA SER A 226 1.89 -25.66 11.32
C SER A 226 1.53 -27.11 11.66
#